data_AF-A0A0F7BY89-F1
#
_entry.id   AF-A0A0F7BY89-F1
#
_cell.length_a   1.000
_cell.length_b   1.000
_cell.length_c   1.000
_cell.angle_alpha   90.00
_cell.angle_beta   90.00
_cell.angle_gamma   90.00
#
_symmetry.space_group_name_H-M   'P 1'
#
loop_
_entity.id
_entity.type
_entity.pdbx_description
1 polymer ?
#
loop_
_entity_poly.entity_id
_entity_poly.type
_entity_poly.pdbx_seq_one_letter_code
_entity_poly.pdbx_strand_id
1 'polypeptide(L)'
;MNKKEVAACLSAFLLLLLLGCQSVEQQAQQAYSEPKQLESMNKTDIQNICTDEQDCIELGNRLVQKISVNIPELFSMEEYVKDKNAESEANEKGLSIDAKRQNAIETHVLMKYKINAQDELVEPYKQKLDTQKWRSNSSAIGLTREELEKWQKDTRLHHEMWNFYKALIPKEQRKQLTEFTVMTDGKQHILANLIQSEDSSNKWRLEMDALDFHKADPQLVKELIHETAHLISLGEDQMQSYIEHDKPKARASQSQPKNNVKCDSLHVNEGCTKKDSYLNKFYQQFWSMYEKEWEQTNVETDASAKRVFYDTYHQEFVSEYAITNVVEDWAETFTMFTLHDFSQNETTSESQQKFAKMKSLYAYSELVKVRTEILYQVYKLLPELKQ
;
A
#
# COMPACT_ATOMS: atom_id res chain seq x y z
N MET A 1 9.84 56.23 -32.05
CA MET A 1 9.34 55.14 -32.92
C MET A 1 8.05 55.59 -33.58
N ASN A 2 8.04 55.61 -34.91
CA ASN A 2 6.89 56.05 -35.71
C ASN A 2 5.79 54.96 -35.69
N LYS A 3 4.51 55.32 -35.74
CA LYS A 3 3.37 54.38 -35.68
C LYS A 3 3.46 53.26 -36.74
N LYS A 4 4.13 53.51 -37.87
CA LYS A 4 4.40 52.50 -38.92
C LYS A 4 5.42 51.44 -38.50
N GLU A 5 6.41 51.78 -37.67
CA GLU A 5 7.43 50.83 -37.18
C GLU A 5 6.86 49.90 -36.09
N VAL A 6 5.95 50.41 -35.26
CA VAL A 6 5.25 49.61 -34.24
C VAL A 6 4.31 48.58 -34.88
N ALA A 7 3.60 48.97 -35.95
CA ALA A 7 2.73 48.04 -36.69
C ALA A 7 3.52 46.95 -37.44
N ALA A 8 4.71 47.28 -37.96
CA ALA A 8 5.60 46.32 -38.60
C ALA A 8 6.19 45.32 -37.59
N CYS A 9 6.59 45.78 -36.39
CA CYS A 9 7.05 44.89 -35.31
C CYS A 9 5.94 43.97 -34.79
N LEU A 10 4.71 44.47 -34.61
CA LEU A 10 3.56 43.65 -34.17
C LEU A 10 3.18 42.60 -35.20
N SER A 11 3.25 42.92 -36.50
CA SER A 11 2.96 41.97 -37.57
C SER A 11 4.05 40.90 -37.71
N ALA A 12 5.32 41.28 -37.55
CA ALA A 12 6.43 40.33 -37.53
C ALA A 12 6.38 39.39 -36.31
N PHE A 13 5.96 39.91 -35.14
CA PHE A 13 5.80 39.12 -33.92
C PHE A 13 4.62 38.13 -34.02
N LEU A 14 3.51 38.53 -34.65
CA LEU A 14 2.39 37.62 -34.93
C LEU A 14 2.76 36.53 -35.94
N LEU A 15 3.53 36.85 -36.97
CA LEU A 15 4.01 35.83 -37.93
C LEU A 15 4.99 34.84 -37.30
N LEU A 16 5.87 35.29 -36.41
CA LEU A 16 6.78 34.42 -35.65
C LEU A 16 6.04 33.52 -34.66
N LEU A 17 4.96 34.01 -34.03
CA LEU A 17 4.08 33.20 -33.19
C LEU A 17 3.30 32.15 -34.00
N LEU A 18 2.80 32.50 -35.19
CA LEU A 18 2.07 31.58 -36.07
C LEU A 18 2.98 30.51 -36.68
N LEU A 19 4.20 30.87 -37.10
CA LEU A 19 5.21 29.93 -37.58
C LEU A 19 5.74 29.03 -36.45
N GLY A 20 5.86 29.58 -35.23
CA GLY A 20 6.17 28.82 -34.02
C GLY A 20 5.10 27.77 -33.71
N CYS A 21 3.82 28.13 -33.76
CA CYS A 21 2.71 27.19 -33.55
C CYS A 21 2.64 26.09 -34.61
N GLN A 22 2.86 26.40 -35.89
CA GLN A 22 2.84 25.38 -36.95
C GLN A 22 3.98 24.34 -36.81
N SER A 23 5.16 24.77 -36.35
CA SER A 23 6.29 23.86 -36.10
C SER A 23 6.07 22.96 -34.87
N VAL A 24 5.33 23.44 -33.86
CA VAL A 24 4.96 22.67 -32.67
C VAL A 24 3.84 21.68 -32.98
N GLU A 25 2.85 22.05 -33.80
CA GLU A 25 1.81 21.12 -34.26
C GLU A 25 2.37 19.98 -35.13
N GLN A 26 3.30 20.27 -36.05
CA GLN A 26 3.91 19.22 -36.89
C GLN A 26 4.87 18.30 -36.12
N GLN A 27 5.51 18.77 -35.05
CA GLN A 27 6.33 17.91 -34.18
C GLN A 27 5.49 17.13 -33.16
N ALA A 28 4.34 17.65 -32.73
CA ALA A 28 3.40 16.93 -31.86
C ALA A 28 2.67 15.78 -32.57
N GLN A 29 2.52 15.86 -33.90
CA GLN A 29 1.87 14.81 -34.69
C GLN A 29 2.73 13.58 -35.01
N GLN A 30 4.00 13.55 -34.59
CA GLN A 30 4.90 12.43 -34.88
C GLN A 30 5.30 11.56 -33.67
N ALA A 31 4.63 11.72 -32.52
CA ALA A 31 4.82 10.85 -31.35
C ALA A 31 3.53 10.42 -30.63
N TYR A 32 2.33 10.77 -31.10
CA TYR A 32 1.09 10.19 -30.60
C TYR A 32 0.75 8.93 -31.41
N SER A 33 1.23 7.78 -30.97
CA SER A 33 0.62 6.51 -31.37
C SER A 33 -0.81 6.48 -30.82
N GLU A 34 -1.80 6.14 -31.65
CA GLU A 34 -3.18 5.94 -31.19
C GLU A 34 -3.19 5.06 -29.93
N PRO A 35 -3.94 5.43 -28.88
CA PRO A 35 -3.97 4.67 -27.64
C PRO A 35 -4.46 3.25 -27.94
N LYS A 36 -3.64 2.24 -27.61
CA LYS A 36 -4.01 0.82 -27.78
C LYS A 36 -5.37 0.59 -27.11
N GLN A 37 -6.26 -0.08 -27.83
CA GLN A 37 -7.54 -0.49 -27.26
C GLN A 37 -7.28 -1.47 -26.12
N LEU A 38 -7.94 -1.25 -24.97
CA LEU A 38 -7.72 -2.03 -23.74
C LEU A 38 -7.95 -3.55 -23.95
N GLU A 39 -8.79 -3.89 -24.94
CA GLU A 39 -9.13 -5.26 -25.34
C GLU A 39 -8.07 -5.94 -26.23
N SER A 40 -7.15 -5.16 -26.81
CA SER A 40 -6.07 -5.64 -27.70
C SER A 40 -4.74 -5.95 -26.98
N MET A 41 -4.65 -5.70 -25.67
CA MET A 41 -3.44 -5.95 -24.87
C MET A 41 -3.34 -7.45 -24.56
N ASN A 42 -2.42 -8.16 -25.24
CA ASN A 42 -2.25 -9.61 -25.10
C ASN A 42 -1.42 -9.97 -23.85
N LYS A 43 -1.51 -11.23 -23.39
CA LYS A 43 -0.84 -11.75 -22.17
C LYS A 43 0.70 -11.56 -22.12
N THR A 44 1.35 -11.31 -23.24
CA THR A 44 2.81 -11.12 -23.38
C THR A 44 3.28 -9.66 -23.24
N ASP A 45 2.37 -8.68 -23.19
CA ASP A 45 2.72 -7.25 -23.25
C ASP A 45 2.94 -6.59 -21.87
N ILE A 46 2.92 -7.37 -20.77
CA ILE A 46 2.95 -6.86 -19.39
C ILE A 46 4.18 -5.97 -19.09
N GLN A 47 5.35 -6.27 -19.69
CA GLN A 47 6.56 -5.48 -19.44
C GLN A 47 6.54 -4.09 -20.09
N ASN A 48 5.65 -3.87 -21.06
CA ASN A 48 5.54 -2.63 -21.85
C ASN A 48 4.06 -2.19 -21.97
N ILE A 49 3.29 -2.27 -20.88
CA ILE A 49 1.89 -1.82 -20.90
C ILE A 49 1.77 -0.32 -21.20
N CYS A 50 2.78 0.44 -20.79
CA CYS A 50 3.00 1.83 -21.15
C CYS A 50 4.48 2.02 -21.53
N THR A 51 4.72 2.99 -22.41
CA THR A 51 6.01 3.23 -23.07
C THR A 51 6.83 4.34 -22.43
N ASP A 52 6.17 5.30 -21.80
CA ASP A 52 6.76 6.37 -21.01
C ASP A 52 5.83 6.77 -19.86
N GLU A 53 6.26 7.73 -19.04
CA GLU A 53 5.51 8.21 -17.88
C GLU A 53 4.12 8.75 -18.25
N GLN A 54 4.02 9.54 -19.31
CA GLN A 54 2.75 10.15 -19.73
C GLN A 54 1.76 9.09 -20.21
N ASP A 55 2.23 8.11 -20.99
CA ASP A 55 1.45 6.95 -21.41
C ASP A 55 0.97 6.13 -20.20
N CYS A 56 1.81 5.95 -19.17
CA CYS A 56 1.40 5.29 -17.93
C CYS A 56 0.30 6.09 -17.20
N ILE A 57 0.43 7.41 -17.08
CA ILE A 57 -0.60 8.26 -16.46
C ILE A 57 -1.94 8.11 -17.18
N GLU A 58 -1.93 8.24 -18.51
CA GLU A 58 -3.14 8.17 -19.33
C GLU A 58 -3.81 6.77 -19.26
N LEU A 59 -3.01 5.71 -19.39
CA LEU A 59 -3.50 4.34 -19.27
C LEU A 59 -4.05 4.06 -17.86
N GLY A 60 -3.31 4.45 -16.81
CA GLY A 60 -3.72 4.28 -15.42
C GLY A 60 -5.07 4.95 -15.13
N ASN A 61 -5.25 6.20 -15.59
CA ASN A 61 -6.51 6.92 -15.39
C ASN A 61 -7.69 6.26 -16.14
N ARG A 62 -7.46 5.78 -17.37
CA ARG A 62 -8.48 5.00 -18.12
C ARG A 62 -8.84 3.70 -17.42
N LEU A 63 -7.86 3.00 -16.83
CA LEU A 63 -8.08 1.77 -16.07
C LEU A 63 -8.91 2.05 -14.83
N VAL A 64 -8.56 3.06 -14.03
CA VAL A 64 -9.34 3.47 -12.86
C VAL A 64 -10.79 3.73 -13.23
N GLN A 65 -11.07 4.56 -14.24
CA GLN A 65 -12.43 4.86 -14.68
C GLN A 65 -13.21 3.59 -15.09
N LYS A 66 -12.54 2.63 -15.72
CA LYS A 66 -13.19 1.39 -16.14
C LYS A 66 -13.45 0.45 -14.96
N ILE A 67 -12.51 0.33 -14.03
CA ILE A 67 -12.66 -0.56 -12.87
C ILE A 67 -13.69 0.03 -11.88
N SER A 68 -13.69 1.34 -11.64
CA SER A 68 -14.58 2.00 -10.68
C SER A 68 -16.06 1.87 -11.03
N VAL A 69 -16.41 1.84 -12.32
CA VAL A 69 -17.79 1.55 -12.77
C VAL A 69 -18.22 0.12 -12.43
N ASN A 70 -17.27 -0.80 -12.29
CA ASN A 70 -17.54 -2.22 -12.11
C ASN A 70 -17.42 -2.68 -10.65
N ILE A 71 -16.58 -2.03 -9.84
CA ILE A 71 -16.33 -2.34 -8.43
C ILE A 71 -16.11 -1.02 -7.67
N PRO A 72 -17.15 -0.20 -7.46
CA PRO A 72 -17.01 1.13 -6.85
C PRO A 72 -16.43 1.09 -5.42
N GLU A 73 -16.66 0.01 -4.67
CA GLU A 73 -16.16 -0.21 -3.31
C GLU A 73 -14.62 -0.22 -3.24
N LEU A 74 -13.96 -0.61 -4.32
CA LEU A 74 -12.51 -0.59 -4.41
C LEU A 74 -11.94 0.84 -4.42
N PHE A 75 -12.75 1.84 -4.77
CA PHE A 75 -12.32 3.23 -4.99
C PHE A 75 -12.75 4.17 -3.87
N SER A 76 -13.62 3.71 -2.96
CA SER A 76 -14.07 4.51 -1.83
C SER A 76 -12.93 4.75 -0.84
N MET A 77 -12.72 6.02 -0.49
CA MET A 77 -11.99 6.39 0.72
C MET A 77 -12.86 6.09 1.94
N GLU A 78 -12.22 5.97 3.10
CA GLU A 78 -12.92 5.92 4.38
C GLU A 78 -13.76 7.19 4.57
N GLU A 79 -15.04 7.02 4.91
CA GLU A 79 -15.88 8.15 5.28
C GLU A 79 -15.66 8.49 6.74
N TYR A 80 -15.26 9.73 7.02
CA TYR A 80 -15.16 10.22 8.39
C TYR A 80 -16.55 10.28 9.03
N VAL A 81 -16.72 9.56 10.14
CA VAL A 81 -17.94 9.60 10.97
C VAL A 81 -17.58 10.24 12.29
N LYS A 82 -18.05 11.49 12.49
CA LYS A 82 -17.83 12.21 13.75
C LYS A 82 -18.52 11.49 14.91
N ASP A 83 -17.72 11.02 15.86
CA ASP A 83 -18.24 10.45 17.10
C ASP A 83 -18.68 11.58 18.04
N LYS A 84 -19.98 11.62 18.39
CA LYS A 84 -20.53 12.62 19.32
C LYS A 84 -20.28 12.28 20.79
N ASN A 85 -19.77 11.08 21.08
CA ASN A 85 -19.57 10.56 22.42
C ASN A 85 -18.10 10.50 22.85
N ALA A 86 -17.20 11.20 22.16
CA ALA A 86 -15.76 11.18 22.44
C ALA A 86 -15.36 11.53 23.90
N GLU A 87 -16.25 12.16 24.67
CA GLU A 87 -16.04 12.46 26.11
C GLU A 87 -16.76 11.49 27.08
N SER A 88 -17.63 10.60 26.60
CA SER A 88 -18.35 9.65 27.45
C SER A 88 -18.45 8.28 26.80
N GLU A 89 -17.83 7.29 27.45
CA GLU A 89 -17.84 5.85 27.12
C GLU A 89 -16.63 5.38 26.30
N ALA A 90 -15.52 5.21 27.02
CA ALA A 90 -14.46 4.28 26.66
C ALA A 90 -14.97 2.84 26.83
N ASN A 91 -15.86 2.38 25.96
CA ASN A 91 -16.15 0.96 25.75
C ASN A 91 -16.70 0.73 24.33
N GLU A 92 -15.98 -0.13 23.59
CA GLU A 92 -16.38 -0.78 22.34
C GLU A 92 -16.56 0.09 21.08
N LYS A 93 -15.45 0.31 20.35
CA LYS A 93 -15.17 -0.32 19.03
C LYS A 93 -13.78 0.10 18.56
N GLY A 94 -13.08 -0.86 17.96
CA GLY A 94 -11.63 -0.95 17.88
C GLY A 94 -10.95 0.08 16.98
N LEU A 95 -9.67 0.31 17.30
CA LEU A 95 -8.51 0.36 16.38
C LEU A 95 -7.27 0.86 17.16
N SER A 96 -6.92 0.14 18.25
CA SER A 96 -5.57 0.16 18.83
C SER A 96 -5.11 -1.29 18.85
N ILE A 97 -4.59 -1.75 17.71
CA ILE A 97 -4.26 -3.17 17.50
C ILE A 97 -2.76 -3.35 17.17
N ASP A 98 -2.05 -2.32 16.72
CA ASP A 98 -0.77 -2.54 16.02
C ASP A 98 0.42 -2.91 16.95
N ALA A 99 0.59 -2.24 18.09
CA ALA A 99 1.67 -2.61 19.04
C ALA A 99 1.45 -3.96 19.77
N LYS A 100 0.22 -4.48 19.79
CA LYS A 100 -0.11 -5.82 20.33
C LYS A 100 -0.17 -6.90 19.24
N ARG A 101 -0.28 -6.52 17.96
CA ARG A 101 -0.51 -7.39 16.79
C ARG A 101 0.67 -8.28 16.44
N GLN A 102 1.89 -7.75 16.42
CA GLN A 102 3.07 -8.49 15.97
C GLN A 102 3.33 -9.76 16.82
N ASN A 103 3.06 -9.72 18.12
CA ASN A 103 3.14 -10.89 19.01
C ASN A 103 1.89 -11.79 18.98
N ALA A 104 0.72 -11.28 18.58
CA ALA A 104 -0.52 -12.05 18.54
C ALA A 104 -0.62 -12.92 17.28
N ILE A 105 -0.11 -12.45 16.13
CA ILE A 105 -0.26 -13.16 14.85
C ILE A 105 0.61 -14.43 14.77
N GLU A 106 1.78 -14.44 15.42
CA GLU A 106 2.58 -15.67 15.57
C GLU A 106 1.85 -16.80 16.34
N THR A 107 0.73 -16.49 17.02
CA THR A 107 -0.07 -17.50 17.71
C THR A 107 -1.07 -18.19 16.82
N HIS A 108 -1.31 -17.67 15.60
CA HIS A 108 -2.31 -18.22 14.69
C HIS A 108 -1.85 -18.67 13.29
N VAL A 109 -0.59 -19.10 13.15
CA VAL A 109 -0.02 -19.62 11.89
C VAL A 109 -0.49 -21.05 11.57
N LEU A 110 -1.16 -21.23 10.43
CA LEU A 110 -1.59 -22.53 9.91
C LEU A 110 -0.47 -23.23 9.12
N MET A 111 0.21 -22.49 8.24
CA MET A 111 1.26 -23.03 7.37
C MET A 111 2.30 -21.97 7.01
N LYS A 112 3.56 -22.38 6.86
CA LYS A 112 4.63 -21.52 6.31
C LYS A 112 5.24 -22.18 5.08
N TYR A 113 5.51 -21.37 4.06
CA TYR A 113 6.15 -21.77 2.80
C TYR A 113 7.38 -20.90 2.57
N LYS A 114 8.41 -21.48 1.95
CA LYS A 114 9.47 -20.69 1.32
C LYS A 114 9.04 -20.37 -0.12
N ILE A 115 9.47 -19.25 -0.64
CA ILE A 115 9.26 -18.85 -2.04
C ILE A 115 10.56 -19.11 -2.80
N ASN A 116 10.49 -19.89 -3.88
CA ASN A 116 11.67 -20.17 -4.69
C ASN A 116 11.94 -19.08 -5.74
N ALA A 117 13.05 -19.20 -6.48
CA ALA A 117 13.42 -18.23 -7.52
C ALA A 117 12.41 -18.13 -8.68
N GLN A 118 11.61 -19.18 -8.88
CA GLN A 118 10.53 -19.22 -9.87
C GLN A 118 9.25 -18.57 -9.34
N ASP A 119 9.26 -18.00 -8.13
CA ASP A 119 8.12 -17.35 -7.50
C ASP A 119 6.99 -18.35 -7.15
N GLU A 120 7.38 -19.59 -6.85
CA GLU A 120 6.48 -20.66 -6.44
C GLU A 120 6.69 -21.04 -4.98
N LEU A 121 5.59 -21.43 -4.32
CA LEU A 121 5.63 -21.99 -2.98
C LEU A 121 6.35 -23.35 -3.02
N VAL A 122 7.40 -23.49 -2.23
CA VAL A 122 8.12 -24.75 -2.02
C VAL A 122 7.98 -25.22 -0.58
N GLU A 123 8.10 -26.54 -0.42
CA GLU A 123 7.98 -27.34 0.81
C GLU A 123 7.32 -26.62 2.00
N PRO A 124 6.11 -27.01 2.42
CA PRO A 124 5.57 -26.47 3.65
C PRO A 124 6.52 -26.80 4.81
N TYR A 125 6.93 -25.79 5.56
CA TYR A 125 7.34 -26.00 6.95
C TYR A 125 6.09 -26.49 7.66
N LYS A 126 5.91 -27.82 7.68
CA LYS A 126 4.84 -28.47 8.44
C LYS A 126 5.14 -28.25 9.91
N GLN A 127 4.75 -27.08 10.41
CA GLN A 127 4.55 -26.89 11.83
C GLN A 127 3.45 -27.88 12.20
N LYS A 128 3.82 -28.96 12.90
CA LYS A 128 2.82 -29.74 13.63
C LYS A 128 2.03 -28.72 14.43
N LEU A 129 0.70 -28.69 14.27
CA LEU A 129 -0.16 -27.82 15.07
C LEU A 129 0.34 -27.91 16.50
N ASP A 130 0.84 -26.79 17.03
CA ASP A 130 1.18 -26.72 18.44
C ASP A 130 -0.14 -26.75 19.20
N THR A 131 -0.65 -27.96 19.37
CA THR A 131 -1.96 -28.19 19.97
C THR A 131 -2.03 -27.62 21.38
N GLN A 132 -0.90 -27.28 22.03
CA GLN A 132 -0.91 -26.66 23.35
C GLN A 132 -1.07 -25.14 23.27
N LYS A 133 -0.34 -24.46 22.37
CA LYS A 133 -0.44 -23.01 22.14
C LYS A 133 -1.81 -22.60 21.57
N TRP A 134 -2.40 -23.47 20.75
CA TRP A 134 -3.70 -23.21 20.11
C TRP A 134 -4.92 -23.63 20.93
N ARG A 135 -4.83 -24.65 21.80
CA ARG A 135 -5.96 -25.03 22.68
C ARG A 135 -6.34 -23.94 23.67
N SER A 136 -5.42 -23.05 24.02
CA SER A 136 -5.73 -21.86 24.83
C SER A 136 -6.36 -20.72 24.02
N ASN A 137 -6.17 -20.69 22.69
CA ASN A 137 -6.55 -19.58 21.81
C ASN A 137 -7.71 -19.89 20.85
N SER A 138 -8.00 -21.17 20.56
CA SER A 138 -9.04 -21.57 19.59
C SER A 138 -10.45 -21.13 20.02
N SER A 139 -10.71 -21.09 21.34
CA SER A 139 -11.93 -20.54 21.91
C SER A 139 -12.05 -19.01 21.77
N ALA A 140 -10.93 -18.29 21.64
CA ALA A 140 -10.92 -16.84 21.46
C ALA A 140 -11.27 -16.43 20.02
N ILE A 141 -10.90 -17.24 19.03
CA ILE A 141 -11.17 -17.00 17.61
C ILE A 141 -12.41 -17.76 17.07
N GLY A 142 -13.09 -18.53 17.93
CA GLY A 142 -14.35 -19.20 17.60
C GLY A 142 -14.24 -20.39 16.64
N LEU A 143 -13.05 -20.97 16.46
CA LEU A 143 -12.82 -22.10 15.55
C LEU A 143 -12.51 -23.39 16.30
N THR A 144 -13.04 -24.50 15.79
CA THR A 144 -12.72 -25.86 16.27
C THR A 144 -11.36 -26.32 15.75
N ARG A 145 -10.77 -27.30 16.42
CA ARG A 145 -9.53 -27.92 15.97
C ARG A 145 -9.69 -28.57 14.59
N GLU A 146 -10.82 -29.21 14.35
CA GLU A 146 -11.14 -29.87 13.09
C GLU A 146 -11.18 -28.88 11.93
N GLU A 147 -11.73 -27.69 12.15
CA GLU A 147 -11.73 -26.59 11.16
C GLU A 147 -10.31 -26.09 10.88
N LEU A 148 -9.51 -25.84 11.91
CA LEU A 148 -8.10 -25.43 11.73
C LEU A 148 -7.27 -26.49 11.00
N GLU A 149 -7.47 -27.76 11.31
CA GLU A 149 -6.83 -28.88 10.62
C GLU A 149 -7.25 -28.98 9.15
N LYS A 150 -8.49 -28.62 8.82
CA LYS A 150 -8.99 -28.56 7.44
C LYS A 150 -8.25 -27.46 6.67
N TRP A 151 -8.21 -26.25 7.20
CA TRP A 151 -7.55 -25.11 6.56
C TRP A 151 -6.05 -25.37 6.40
N GLN A 152 -5.36 -25.82 7.44
CA GLN A 152 -3.93 -26.17 7.37
C GLN A 152 -3.61 -27.19 6.26
N LYS A 153 -4.51 -28.14 5.98
CA LYS A 153 -4.31 -29.19 4.97
C LYS A 153 -4.78 -28.77 3.58
N ASP A 154 -5.48 -27.65 3.42
CA ASP A 154 -5.99 -27.18 2.13
C ASP A 154 -4.90 -26.48 1.30
N THR A 155 -3.93 -27.26 0.85
CA THR A 155 -2.84 -26.76 0.00
C THR A 155 -3.34 -26.11 -1.29
N ARG A 156 -4.51 -26.53 -1.80
CA ARG A 156 -5.10 -25.90 -3.00
C ARG A 156 -5.48 -24.45 -2.70
N LEU A 157 -6.14 -24.19 -1.58
CA LEU A 157 -6.43 -22.83 -1.13
C LEU A 157 -5.14 -22.02 -0.94
N HIS A 158 -4.11 -22.58 -0.30
CA HIS A 158 -2.85 -21.85 -0.08
C HIS A 158 -2.19 -21.41 -1.39
N HIS A 159 -2.17 -22.30 -2.39
CA HIS A 159 -1.67 -21.97 -3.72
C HIS A 159 -2.59 -20.97 -4.43
N GLU A 160 -3.91 -21.04 -4.23
CA GLU A 160 -4.86 -20.08 -4.77
C GLU A 160 -4.64 -18.66 -4.19
N MET A 161 -4.44 -18.55 -2.88
CA MET A 161 -4.10 -17.29 -2.19
C MET A 161 -2.82 -16.67 -2.76
N TRP A 162 -1.74 -17.47 -2.83
CA TRP A 162 -0.48 -17.01 -3.40
C TRP A 162 -0.62 -16.62 -4.87
N ASN A 163 -1.30 -17.44 -5.68
CA ASN A 163 -1.52 -17.14 -7.09
C ASN A 163 -2.37 -15.89 -7.31
N PHE A 164 -3.31 -15.60 -6.41
CA PHE A 164 -4.08 -14.36 -6.45
C PHE A 164 -3.19 -13.15 -6.21
N TYR A 165 -2.35 -13.17 -5.17
CA TYR A 165 -1.37 -12.10 -4.92
C TYR A 165 -0.39 -11.94 -6.09
N LYS A 166 0.11 -13.05 -6.66
CA LYS A 166 0.97 -13.03 -7.86
C LYS A 166 0.29 -12.44 -9.09
N ALA A 167 -1.01 -12.69 -9.25
CA ALA A 167 -1.78 -12.17 -10.37
C ALA A 167 -2.02 -10.66 -10.21
N LEU A 168 -2.23 -10.19 -8.97
CA LEU A 168 -2.49 -8.80 -8.65
C LEU A 168 -1.24 -7.92 -8.70
N ILE A 169 -0.15 -8.37 -8.07
CA ILE A 169 1.05 -7.55 -7.86
C ILE A 169 2.20 -8.02 -8.75
N PRO A 170 2.84 -7.13 -9.55
CA PRO A 170 3.92 -7.53 -10.44
C PRO A 170 5.15 -8.05 -9.68
N LYS A 171 5.90 -8.95 -10.32
CA LYS A 171 6.99 -9.70 -9.67
C LYS A 171 8.07 -8.79 -9.07
N GLU A 172 8.37 -7.66 -9.71
CA GLU A 172 9.42 -6.74 -9.24
C GLU A 172 9.11 -6.14 -7.87
N GLN A 173 7.83 -5.87 -7.55
CA GLN A 173 7.41 -5.33 -6.26
C GLN A 173 7.39 -6.40 -5.15
N ARG A 174 7.44 -7.67 -5.52
CA ARG A 174 7.40 -8.82 -4.60
C ARG A 174 8.75 -9.49 -4.38
N LYS A 175 9.81 -9.04 -5.05
CA LYS A 175 11.14 -9.72 -5.07
C LYS A 175 11.81 -9.89 -3.71
N GLN A 176 11.36 -9.14 -2.70
CA GLN A 176 11.90 -9.18 -1.34
C GLN A 176 11.18 -10.20 -0.45
N LEU A 177 10.06 -10.76 -0.92
CA LEU A 177 9.35 -11.84 -0.25
C LEU A 177 10.12 -13.15 -0.39
N THR A 178 10.47 -13.75 0.74
CA THR A 178 11.12 -15.06 0.80
C THR A 178 10.22 -16.12 1.39
N GLU A 179 9.13 -15.69 2.04
CA GLU A 179 8.22 -16.54 2.78
C GLU A 179 6.77 -16.14 2.54
N PHE A 180 5.90 -17.14 2.55
CA PHE A 180 4.45 -16.97 2.56
C PHE A 180 3.87 -17.75 3.73
N THR A 181 3.04 -17.10 4.52
CA THR A 181 2.39 -17.70 5.68
C THR A 181 0.88 -17.66 5.51
N VAL A 182 0.28 -18.81 5.73
CA VAL A 182 -1.16 -18.93 5.89
C VAL A 182 -1.45 -18.89 7.38
N MET A 183 -2.30 -17.97 7.80
CA MET A 183 -2.72 -17.79 9.18
C MET A 183 -4.25 -17.71 9.25
N THR A 184 -4.81 -17.62 10.45
CA THR A 184 -6.17 -17.12 10.63
C THR A 184 -6.37 -16.54 12.02
N ASP A 185 -6.96 -15.35 12.17
CA ASP A 185 -7.25 -14.75 13.48
C ASP A 185 -8.74 -14.74 13.84
N GLY A 186 -9.58 -15.39 13.04
CA GLY A 186 -11.02 -15.45 13.22
C GLY A 186 -11.74 -14.90 11.99
N LYS A 187 -12.97 -14.42 12.15
CA LYS A 187 -13.71 -13.80 11.05
C LYS A 187 -13.57 -12.29 11.10
N GLN A 188 -13.36 -11.68 9.92
CA GLN A 188 -13.41 -10.24 9.67
C GLN A 188 -12.37 -9.44 10.45
N HIS A 189 -11.14 -9.96 10.53
CA HIS A 189 -10.04 -9.29 11.22
C HIS A 189 -8.91 -8.96 10.24
N ILE A 190 -7.75 -9.59 10.35
CA ILE A 190 -6.59 -9.28 9.50
C ILE A 190 -6.73 -10.08 8.20
N LEU A 191 -6.74 -9.40 7.04
CA LEU A 191 -6.81 -10.07 5.75
C LEU A 191 -5.42 -10.47 5.23
N ALA A 192 -4.47 -9.56 5.36
CA ALA A 192 -3.07 -9.75 5.01
C ALA A 192 -2.19 -8.94 5.96
N ASN A 193 -0.91 -9.29 6.02
CA ASN A 193 0.08 -8.56 6.81
C ASN A 193 1.49 -8.83 6.27
N LEU A 194 2.39 -7.86 6.39
CA LEU A 194 3.79 -8.00 6.02
C LEU A 194 4.68 -8.00 7.28
N ILE A 195 5.48 -9.05 7.42
CA ILE A 195 6.39 -9.20 8.56
C ILE A 195 7.84 -9.33 8.07
N GLN A 196 8.75 -8.58 8.69
CA GLN A 196 10.18 -8.72 8.46
C GLN A 196 10.67 -10.12 8.88
N SER A 197 11.47 -10.77 8.05
CA SER A 197 11.89 -12.15 8.28
C SER A 197 12.86 -12.24 9.47
N GLU A 198 12.61 -13.19 10.37
CA GLU A 198 13.49 -13.49 11.51
C GLU A 198 14.90 -13.93 11.08
N ASP A 199 15.01 -14.52 9.88
CA ASP A 199 16.28 -15.03 9.35
C ASP A 199 17.13 -13.92 8.70
N SER A 200 16.51 -12.82 8.28
CA SER A 200 17.16 -11.76 7.51
C SER A 200 16.32 -10.49 7.51
N SER A 201 16.83 -9.42 8.11
CA SER A 201 16.09 -8.16 8.32
C SER A 201 15.76 -7.40 7.04
N ASN A 202 16.38 -7.74 5.90
CA ASN A 202 16.03 -7.19 4.59
C ASN A 202 15.10 -8.09 3.76
N LYS A 203 14.61 -9.18 4.34
CA LYS A 203 13.65 -10.09 3.70
C LYS A 203 12.32 -10.03 4.41
N TRP A 204 11.26 -10.34 3.67
CA TRP A 204 9.89 -10.15 4.13
C TRP A 204 9.07 -11.42 3.94
N ARG A 205 8.02 -11.52 4.74
CA ARG A 205 7.04 -12.58 4.74
C ARG A 205 5.66 -11.99 4.60
N LEU A 206 4.91 -12.44 3.60
CA LEU A 206 3.49 -12.11 3.47
C LEU A 206 2.69 -13.13 4.27
N GLU A 207 1.84 -12.66 5.17
CA GLU A 207 0.83 -13.43 5.86
C GLU A 207 -0.54 -13.15 5.23
N MET A 208 -1.37 -14.17 5.08
CA MET A 208 -2.76 -14.03 4.63
C MET A 208 -3.68 -14.94 5.43
N ASP A 209 -4.88 -14.44 5.74
CA ASP A 209 -5.89 -15.20 6.46
C ASP A 209 -6.63 -16.17 5.51
N ALA A 210 -6.59 -17.46 5.82
CA ALA A 210 -7.28 -18.49 5.03
C ALA A 210 -8.81 -18.45 5.17
N LEU A 211 -9.32 -18.04 6.33
CA LEU A 211 -10.74 -18.02 6.63
C LEU A 211 -11.45 -16.84 5.96
N ASP A 212 -10.79 -15.70 5.90
CA ASP A 212 -11.34 -14.47 5.31
C ASP A 212 -10.92 -14.26 3.84
N PHE A 213 -10.22 -15.23 3.24
CA PHE A 213 -9.82 -15.14 1.83
C PHE A 213 -11.00 -15.28 0.87
N HIS A 214 -11.37 -14.17 0.24
CA HIS A 214 -12.33 -14.11 -0.86
C HIS A 214 -11.82 -13.22 -1.98
N LYS A 215 -11.63 -13.78 -3.18
CA LYS A 215 -11.10 -13.02 -4.34
C LYS A 215 -11.96 -11.81 -4.70
N ALA A 216 -13.27 -11.93 -4.57
CA ALA A 216 -14.21 -10.86 -4.87
C ALA A 216 -14.34 -9.81 -3.77
N ASP A 217 -13.62 -9.98 -2.65
CA ASP A 217 -13.58 -8.96 -1.60
C ASP A 217 -12.67 -7.79 -2.03
N PRO A 218 -13.23 -6.59 -2.27
CA PRO A 218 -12.44 -5.41 -2.63
C PRO A 218 -11.47 -4.99 -1.52
N GLN A 219 -11.79 -5.29 -0.25
CA GLN A 219 -10.91 -4.97 0.88
C GLN A 219 -9.64 -5.80 0.82
N LEU A 220 -9.73 -7.08 0.44
CA LEU A 220 -8.54 -7.91 0.24
C LEU A 220 -7.61 -7.33 -0.83
N VAL A 221 -8.17 -6.79 -1.92
CA VAL A 221 -7.37 -6.12 -2.96
C VAL A 221 -6.69 -4.88 -2.42
N LYS A 222 -7.39 -4.02 -1.64
CA LYS A 222 -6.80 -2.85 -0.99
C LYS A 222 -5.67 -3.25 -0.04
N GLU A 223 -5.90 -4.24 0.82
CA GLU A 223 -4.91 -4.72 1.79
C GLU A 223 -3.66 -5.25 1.09
N LEU A 224 -3.80 -6.06 0.03
CA LEU A 224 -2.64 -6.59 -0.68
C LEU A 224 -1.83 -5.50 -1.41
N ILE A 225 -2.48 -4.41 -1.83
CA ILE A 225 -1.79 -3.22 -2.35
C ILE A 225 -1.07 -2.47 -1.22
N HIS A 226 -1.73 -2.32 -0.06
CA HIS A 226 -1.16 -1.73 1.15
C HIS A 226 0.11 -2.48 1.61
N GLU A 227 0.04 -3.81 1.76
CA GLU A 227 1.20 -4.62 2.14
C GLU A 227 2.35 -4.52 1.12
N THR A 228 2.01 -4.33 -0.15
CA THR A 228 3.00 -4.10 -1.20
C THR A 228 3.65 -2.71 -1.07
N ALA A 229 2.93 -1.71 -0.58
CA ALA A 229 3.47 -0.39 -0.33
C ALA A 229 4.56 -0.40 0.76
N HIS A 230 4.43 -1.26 1.78
CA HIS A 230 5.52 -1.50 2.73
C HIS A 230 6.76 -2.06 2.04
N LEU A 231 6.63 -3.05 1.15
CA LEU A 231 7.77 -3.58 0.37
C LEU A 231 8.45 -2.49 -0.47
N ILE A 232 7.67 -1.59 -1.08
CA ILE A 232 8.17 -0.49 -1.90
C ILE A 232 8.91 0.54 -1.05
N SER A 233 8.45 0.81 0.17
CA SER A 233 8.94 1.92 1.01
C SER A 233 9.98 1.54 2.04
N LEU A 234 10.00 0.27 2.45
CA LEU A 234 10.92 -0.31 3.43
C LEU A 234 11.87 -1.32 2.79
N GLY A 235 11.94 -1.32 1.46
CA GLY A 235 12.83 -2.19 0.71
C GLY A 235 14.31 -1.84 0.81
N GLU A 236 15.19 -2.75 0.37
CA GLU A 236 16.65 -2.57 0.43
C GLU A 236 17.15 -1.31 -0.29
N ASP A 237 16.43 -0.89 -1.33
CA ASP A 237 16.68 0.33 -2.07
C ASP A 237 16.26 1.60 -1.31
N GLN A 238 15.40 1.48 -0.30
CA GLN A 238 14.90 2.58 0.53
C GLN A 238 15.58 2.69 1.91
N MET A 239 16.03 1.56 2.46
CA MET A 239 16.56 1.50 3.83
C MET A 239 18.09 1.57 3.84
N GLN A 240 18.64 2.40 4.73
CA GLN A 240 20.08 2.53 4.94
C GLN A 240 20.61 1.39 5.83
N SER A 241 19.82 1.00 6.82
CA SER A 241 20.12 -0.10 7.72
C SER A 241 18.83 -0.62 8.34
N TYR A 242 18.76 -1.92 8.56
CA TYR A 242 17.66 -2.54 9.28
C TYR A 242 18.02 -2.80 10.74
N ILE A 243 17.03 -2.80 11.63
CA ILE A 243 17.19 -3.30 12.99
C ILE A 243 17.18 -4.83 12.94
N GLU A 244 18.23 -5.46 13.44
CA GLU A 244 18.23 -6.91 13.62
C GLU A 244 17.40 -7.25 14.87
N HIS A 245 16.33 -8.04 14.69
CA HIS A 245 15.63 -8.62 15.82
C HIS A 245 16.49 -9.74 16.41
N ASP A 246 16.97 -9.56 17.65
CA ASP A 246 17.70 -10.62 18.36
C ASP A 246 16.87 -11.91 18.40
N LYS A 247 17.47 -13.05 18.00
CA LYS A 247 16.87 -14.37 18.20
C LYS A 247 16.43 -14.51 19.66
N PRO A 248 15.24 -15.04 19.97
CA PRO A 248 14.71 -15.07 21.34
C PRO A 248 15.55 -15.99 22.22
N LYS A 249 16.64 -15.47 22.79
CA LYS A 249 17.29 -16.06 23.96
C LYS A 249 16.52 -15.56 25.18
N ALA A 250 15.66 -16.44 25.68
CA ALA A 250 15.18 -16.51 27.07
C ALA A 250 14.91 -15.18 27.79
N ARG A 251 13.62 -14.84 27.93
CA ARG A 251 13.03 -14.01 29.01
C ARG A 251 13.88 -12.84 29.49
N ALA A 252 13.65 -11.65 28.93
CA ALA A 252 13.83 -10.41 29.67
C ALA A 252 12.98 -9.28 29.06
N SER A 253 12.07 -8.76 29.89
CA SER A 253 11.59 -7.37 29.90
C SER A 253 11.07 -6.73 28.60
N GLN A 254 9.77 -6.41 28.60
CA GLN A 254 9.13 -5.40 27.74
C GLN A 254 9.77 -4.02 27.96
N SER A 255 10.94 -3.82 27.40
CA SER A 255 11.51 -2.50 27.18
C SER A 255 11.90 -2.45 25.72
N GLN A 256 11.20 -1.59 24.97
CA GLN A 256 11.61 -0.99 23.71
C GLN A 256 13.13 -1.10 23.54
N PRO A 257 13.65 -1.63 22.42
CA PRO A 257 15.09 -1.64 22.21
C PRO A 257 15.57 -0.19 22.29
N LYS A 258 16.21 0.17 23.42
CA LYS A 258 17.00 1.39 23.57
C LYS A 258 18.29 1.21 22.77
N ASN A 259 18.17 1.04 21.45
CA ASN A 259 19.30 1.26 20.59
C ASN A 259 19.26 2.74 20.24
N ASN A 260 20.24 3.48 20.76
CA ASN A 260 20.58 4.84 20.34
C ASN A 260 21.06 4.82 18.87
N VAL A 261 20.27 4.27 17.94
CA VAL A 261 20.57 4.30 16.52
C VAL A 261 20.37 5.74 16.09
N LYS A 262 21.48 6.45 15.91
CA LYS A 262 21.45 7.77 15.27
C LYS A 262 21.26 7.54 13.79
N CYS A 263 20.03 7.72 13.30
CA CYS A 263 19.76 7.78 11.88
C CYS A 263 20.12 9.18 11.35
N ASP A 264 20.75 9.23 10.18
CA ASP A 264 20.99 10.49 9.46
C ASP A 264 19.73 11.04 8.76
N SER A 265 18.66 10.25 8.76
CA SER A 265 17.34 10.46 8.16
C SER A 265 16.27 9.84 9.09
N LEU A 266 15.02 9.78 8.64
CA LEU A 266 13.92 9.20 9.42
C LEU A 266 14.27 7.80 9.97
N HIS A 267 14.00 7.62 11.27
CA HIS A 267 14.08 6.36 12.00
C HIS A 267 12.67 5.78 12.13
N VAL A 268 12.50 4.50 11.75
CA VAL A 268 11.26 3.72 11.89
C VAL A 268 11.56 2.39 12.58
N ASN A 269 10.52 1.63 12.92
CA ASN A 269 10.64 0.35 13.64
C ASN A 269 11.54 -0.67 12.93
N GLU A 270 11.57 -0.62 11.60
CA GLU A 270 12.37 -1.48 10.73
C GLU A 270 13.83 -1.04 10.67
N GLY A 271 14.15 0.22 11.00
CA GLY A 271 15.50 0.78 11.00
C GLY A 271 15.60 2.21 10.46
N CYS A 272 16.75 2.53 9.87
CA CYS A 272 17.01 3.87 9.32
C CYS A 272 16.71 3.90 7.83
N THR A 273 15.88 4.84 7.41
CA THR A 273 15.65 5.15 5.99
C THR A 273 16.89 5.79 5.36
N LYS A 274 17.03 5.73 4.03
CA LYS A 274 17.96 6.61 3.28
C LYS A 274 17.40 8.02 3.19
N LYS A 275 18.26 9.02 3.03
CA LYS A 275 17.85 10.43 2.90
C LYS A 275 16.94 10.69 1.70
N ASP A 276 17.18 9.98 0.61
CA ASP A 276 16.48 10.13 -0.66
C ASP A 276 15.33 9.14 -0.84
N SER A 277 15.04 8.30 0.16
CA SER A 277 13.95 7.33 0.12
C SER A 277 12.59 7.99 0.03
N TYR A 278 11.60 7.26 -0.49
CA TYR A 278 10.22 7.73 -0.58
C TYR A 278 9.68 8.11 0.79
N LEU A 279 9.84 7.21 1.78
CA LEU A 279 9.32 7.39 3.12
C LEU A 279 9.95 8.60 3.85
N ASN A 280 11.26 8.82 3.71
CA ASN A 280 11.91 9.99 4.32
C ASN A 280 11.43 11.29 3.67
N LYS A 281 11.35 11.36 2.34
CA LYS A 281 10.83 12.54 1.63
C LYS A 281 9.36 12.81 1.99
N PHE A 282 8.54 11.78 2.05
CA PHE A 282 7.15 11.85 2.46
C PHE A 282 7.02 12.41 3.88
N TYR A 283 7.79 11.88 4.82
CA TYR A 283 7.83 12.36 6.20
C TYR A 283 8.19 13.84 6.30
N GLN A 284 9.28 14.26 5.64
CA GLN A 284 9.74 15.65 5.70
C GLN A 284 8.72 16.63 5.11
N GLN A 285 7.99 16.19 4.08
CA GLN A 285 7.04 17.05 3.38
C GLN A 285 5.67 17.10 4.06
N PHE A 286 5.20 15.97 4.62
CA PHE A 286 3.80 15.82 5.01
C PHE A 286 3.57 15.34 6.44
N TRP A 287 4.57 14.81 7.14
CA TRP A 287 4.35 14.16 8.45
C TRP A 287 5.02 14.87 9.62
N SER A 288 6.22 15.42 9.43
CA SER A 288 7.06 15.95 10.52
C SER A 288 6.40 17.05 11.35
N MET A 289 5.39 17.72 10.79
CA MET A 289 4.59 18.72 11.51
C MET A 289 3.71 18.14 12.63
N TYR A 290 3.30 16.87 12.51
CA TYR A 290 2.46 16.18 13.50
C TYR A 290 3.27 15.44 14.56
N GLU A 291 4.49 15.02 14.24
CA GLU A 291 5.29 14.08 15.04
C GLU A 291 5.31 14.44 16.53
N LYS A 292 5.58 15.71 16.85
CA LYS A 292 5.61 16.17 18.24
C LYS A 292 4.28 15.96 18.97
N GLU A 293 3.17 16.29 18.34
CA GLU A 293 1.84 16.11 18.94
C GLU A 293 1.49 14.63 19.05
N TRP A 294 1.73 13.88 17.97
CA TRP A 294 1.48 12.45 17.85
C TRP A 294 2.23 11.66 18.92
N GLU A 295 3.50 11.98 19.17
CA GLU A 295 4.33 11.34 20.22
C GLU A 295 3.86 11.73 21.62
N GLN A 296 3.60 13.03 21.86
CA GLN A 296 3.22 13.52 23.18
C GLN A 296 1.85 13.01 23.65
N THR A 297 0.96 12.73 22.71
CA THR A 297 -0.39 12.21 22.98
C THR A 297 -0.47 10.69 22.88
N ASN A 298 0.60 10.01 22.45
CA ASN A 298 0.67 8.55 22.25
C ASN A 298 -0.36 8.01 21.25
N VAL A 299 -0.57 8.72 20.14
CA VAL A 299 -1.57 8.37 19.09
C VAL A 299 -1.45 6.92 18.61
N GLU A 300 -0.23 6.39 18.46
CA GLU A 300 -0.02 5.02 17.96
C GLU A 300 -0.68 3.95 18.83
N THR A 301 -0.70 4.16 20.15
CA THR A 301 -1.05 3.10 21.11
C THR A 301 -2.28 3.41 21.94
N ASP A 302 -2.61 4.69 22.15
CA ASP A 302 -3.79 5.12 22.90
C ASP A 302 -4.98 5.36 21.95
N ALA A 303 -6.01 4.54 22.08
CA ALA A 303 -7.19 4.60 21.21
C ALA A 303 -7.97 5.92 21.32
N SER A 304 -7.99 6.54 22.50
CA SER A 304 -8.67 7.82 22.72
C SER A 304 -7.88 8.95 22.07
N ALA A 305 -6.55 8.97 22.22
CA ALA A 305 -5.68 9.92 21.56
C ALA A 305 -5.75 9.79 20.04
N LYS A 306 -5.73 8.55 19.51
CA LYS A 306 -5.91 8.26 18.09
C LYS A 306 -7.19 8.88 17.54
N ARG A 307 -8.31 8.65 18.21
CA ARG A 307 -9.61 9.22 17.82
C ARG A 307 -9.60 10.75 17.82
N VAL A 308 -9.10 11.37 18.88
CA VAL A 308 -9.03 12.84 18.98
C VAL A 308 -8.14 13.43 17.89
N PHE A 309 -7.01 12.78 17.60
CA PHE A 309 -6.10 13.18 16.54
C PHE A 309 -6.77 13.06 15.17
N TYR A 310 -7.46 11.95 14.89
CA TYR A 310 -8.18 11.78 13.63
C TYR A 310 -9.33 12.78 13.50
N ASP A 311 -10.15 12.99 14.53
CA ASP A 311 -11.21 14.02 14.52
C ASP A 311 -10.66 15.39 14.10
N THR A 312 -9.46 15.72 14.57
CA THR A 312 -8.78 16.98 14.27
C THR A 312 -8.25 17.03 12.84
N TYR A 313 -7.61 15.96 12.36
CA TYR A 313 -6.85 15.96 11.11
C TYR A 313 -7.43 15.08 9.99
N HIS A 314 -8.65 14.53 10.12
CA HIS A 314 -9.23 13.56 9.17
C HIS A 314 -9.25 14.01 7.69
N GLN A 315 -9.25 15.32 7.43
CA GLN A 315 -9.22 15.84 6.05
C GLN A 315 -7.81 15.75 5.40
N GLU A 316 -6.76 15.58 6.21
CA GLU A 316 -5.36 15.56 5.81
C GLU A 316 -4.80 14.13 5.62
N PHE A 317 -5.59 13.12 5.96
CA PHE A 317 -5.25 11.70 5.92
C PHE A 317 -6.30 10.93 5.11
N VAL A 318 -5.91 9.80 4.52
CA VAL A 318 -6.80 9.02 3.65
C VAL A 318 -7.70 8.04 4.42
N SER A 319 -7.36 7.76 5.68
CA SER A 319 -8.07 6.84 6.59
C SER A 319 -7.69 7.12 8.06
N GLU A 320 -8.43 6.56 9.02
CA GLU A 320 -8.03 6.54 10.43
C GLU A 320 -6.79 5.65 10.63
N TYR A 321 -6.60 4.65 9.77
CA TYR A 321 -5.42 3.79 9.85
C TYR A 321 -4.14 4.53 9.50
N ALA A 322 -4.20 5.47 8.54
CA ALA A 322 -3.07 6.30 8.15
C ALA A 322 -2.48 7.12 9.31
N ILE A 323 -3.25 7.48 10.35
CA ILE A 323 -2.70 8.22 11.51
C ILE A 323 -1.92 7.33 12.49
N THR A 324 -1.90 6.00 12.29
CA THR A 324 -1.19 5.06 13.18
C THR A 324 0.27 5.45 13.30
N ASN A 325 1.00 5.60 12.19
CA ASN A 325 2.35 6.16 12.12
C ASN A 325 2.67 6.55 10.64
N VAL A 326 3.85 7.12 10.39
CA VAL A 326 4.23 7.57 9.04
C VAL A 326 4.39 6.44 8.02
N VAL A 327 4.72 5.23 8.47
CA VAL A 327 4.82 4.04 7.60
C VAL A 327 3.43 3.67 7.09
N GLU A 328 2.43 3.68 7.97
CA GLU A 328 1.03 3.41 7.63
C GLU A 328 0.41 4.50 6.74
N ASP A 329 0.64 5.79 7.03
CA ASP A 329 0.17 6.87 6.15
C ASP A 329 0.74 6.75 4.75
N TRP A 330 2.01 6.34 4.66
CA TRP A 330 2.63 6.16 3.37
C TRP A 330 2.03 4.98 2.61
N ALA A 331 1.81 3.84 3.28
CA ALA A 331 1.18 2.68 2.68
C ALA A 331 -0.27 2.96 2.21
N GLU A 332 -1.07 3.59 3.06
CA GLU A 332 -2.44 4.00 2.75
C GLU A 332 -2.49 5.04 1.63
N THR A 333 -1.58 6.02 1.64
CA THR A 333 -1.46 7.02 0.57
C THR A 333 -1.11 6.36 -0.77
N PHE A 334 -0.20 5.38 -0.79
CA PHE A 334 0.15 4.67 -2.02
C PHE A 334 -1.02 3.82 -2.54
N THR A 335 -1.74 3.14 -1.65
CA THR A 335 -2.96 2.39 -1.99
C THR A 335 -3.99 3.30 -2.63
N MET A 336 -4.27 4.46 -2.03
CA MET A 336 -5.21 5.41 -2.58
C MET A 336 -4.68 6.13 -3.83
N PHE A 337 -3.38 6.39 -3.96
CA PHE A 337 -2.81 6.85 -5.22
C PHE A 337 -3.02 5.85 -6.35
N THR A 338 -2.87 4.56 -6.04
CA THR A 338 -3.07 3.49 -7.02
C THR A 338 -4.52 3.46 -7.49
N LEU A 339 -5.47 3.55 -6.56
CA LEU A 339 -6.89 3.32 -6.86
C LEU A 339 -7.65 4.61 -7.22
N HIS A 340 -7.32 5.77 -6.66
CA HIS A 340 -8.12 6.99 -6.81
C HIS A 340 -8.18 7.53 -8.25
N ASP A 341 -9.37 8.04 -8.63
CA ASP A 341 -9.63 8.66 -9.92
C ASP A 341 -9.29 10.16 -9.91
N PHE A 342 -8.04 10.49 -10.23
CA PHE A 342 -7.58 11.87 -10.35
C PHE A 342 -8.17 12.65 -11.54
N SER A 343 -8.97 12.02 -12.41
CA SER A 343 -9.65 12.73 -13.50
C SER A 343 -10.89 13.50 -13.04
N GLN A 344 -11.43 13.16 -11.87
CA GLN A 344 -12.49 13.92 -11.24
C GLN A 344 -11.85 15.12 -10.51
N ASN A 345 -12.38 16.33 -10.74
CA ASN A 345 -11.89 17.55 -10.09
C ASN A 345 -12.23 17.54 -8.59
N GLU A 346 -11.40 16.88 -7.78
CA GLU A 346 -11.54 16.89 -6.32
C GLU A 346 -10.61 17.97 -5.73
N THR A 347 -11.14 19.19 -5.61
CA THR A 347 -10.48 20.28 -4.86
C THR A 347 -11.51 21.10 -4.10
N THR A 348 -11.94 20.61 -2.95
CA THR A 348 -12.26 21.53 -1.84
C THR A 348 -10.93 21.96 -1.20
N SER A 349 -10.86 23.14 -0.59
CA SER A 349 -9.65 23.60 0.12
C SER A 349 -9.29 22.72 1.32
N GLU A 350 -10.29 22.06 1.88
CA GLU A 350 -10.23 21.29 3.13
C GLU A 350 -9.51 19.94 3.00
N SER A 351 -9.57 19.27 1.84
CA SER A 351 -8.89 17.97 1.62
C SER A 351 -7.55 18.08 0.89
N GLN A 352 -6.97 19.28 0.79
CA GLN A 352 -5.80 19.52 -0.06
C GLN A 352 -4.60 18.65 0.31
N GLN A 353 -4.36 18.36 1.60
CA GLN A 353 -3.17 17.64 2.00
C GLN A 353 -3.21 16.15 1.64
N LYS A 354 -4.32 15.43 1.86
CA LYS A 354 -4.41 14.02 1.43
C LYS A 354 -4.29 13.86 -0.08
N PHE A 355 -4.88 14.78 -0.85
CA PHE A 355 -4.70 14.79 -2.31
C PHE A 355 -3.29 15.20 -2.72
N ALA A 356 -2.65 16.13 -2.01
CA ALA A 356 -1.27 16.51 -2.26
C ALA A 356 -0.29 15.37 -1.97
N LYS A 357 -0.50 14.61 -0.87
CA LYS A 357 0.22 13.38 -0.54
C LYS A 357 0.15 12.40 -1.71
N MET A 358 -1.05 12.04 -2.16
CA MET A 358 -1.20 11.11 -3.29
C MET A 358 -0.61 11.66 -4.60
N LYS A 359 -0.85 12.94 -4.92
CA LYS A 359 -0.33 13.57 -6.15
C LYS A 359 1.19 13.71 -6.14
N SER A 360 1.83 13.80 -4.97
CA SER A 360 3.29 13.87 -4.86
C SER A 360 3.98 12.65 -5.46
N LEU A 361 3.26 11.52 -5.58
CA LEU A 361 3.80 10.28 -6.11
C LEU A 361 3.94 10.24 -7.62
N TYR A 362 3.27 11.14 -8.33
CA TYR A 362 3.54 11.36 -9.74
C TYR A 362 4.97 11.89 -9.99
N ALA A 363 5.66 12.40 -8.96
CA ALA A 363 7.07 12.79 -9.10
C ALA A 363 8.03 11.60 -9.28
N TYR A 364 7.55 10.36 -9.12
CA TYR A 364 8.32 9.13 -9.24
C TYR A 364 7.78 8.29 -10.40
N SER A 365 8.42 8.41 -11.56
CA SER A 365 8.02 7.72 -12.81
C SER A 365 7.84 6.21 -12.63
N GLU A 366 8.65 5.58 -11.78
CA GLU A 366 8.57 4.19 -11.41
C GLU A 366 7.31 3.86 -10.60
N LEU A 367 6.85 4.72 -9.70
CA LEU A 367 5.60 4.52 -8.96
C LEU A 367 4.38 4.71 -9.86
N VAL A 368 4.45 5.64 -10.82
CA VAL A 368 3.42 5.81 -11.87
C VAL A 368 3.30 4.54 -12.71
N LYS A 369 4.43 3.94 -13.09
CA LYS A 369 4.46 2.64 -13.80
C LYS A 369 3.85 1.53 -12.94
N VAL A 370 4.26 1.40 -11.68
CA VAL A 370 3.72 0.38 -10.75
C VAL A 370 2.21 0.51 -10.57
N ARG A 371 1.71 1.74 -10.33
CA ARG A 371 0.27 2.02 -10.26
C ARG A 371 -0.46 1.47 -11.49
N THR A 372 0.08 1.74 -12.67
CA THR A 372 -0.53 1.32 -13.94
C THR A 372 -0.49 -0.20 -14.11
N GLU A 373 0.59 -0.85 -13.70
CA GLU A 373 0.73 -2.31 -13.75
C GLU A 373 -0.26 -3.00 -12.81
N ILE A 374 -0.39 -2.51 -11.57
CA ILE A 374 -1.38 -3.04 -10.60
C ILE A 374 -2.80 -2.85 -11.14
N LEU A 375 -3.16 -1.65 -11.59
CA LEU A 375 -4.48 -1.37 -12.16
C LEU A 375 -4.79 -2.26 -13.37
N TYR A 376 -3.79 -2.54 -14.22
CA TYR A 376 -3.96 -3.43 -15.36
C TYR A 376 -4.24 -4.86 -14.91
N GLN A 377 -3.60 -5.35 -13.84
CA GLN A 377 -3.93 -6.66 -13.28
C GLN A 377 -5.32 -6.70 -12.65
N VAL A 378 -5.70 -5.68 -11.86
CA VAL A 378 -7.06 -5.55 -11.31
C VAL A 378 -8.10 -5.59 -12.43
N TYR A 379 -7.86 -4.84 -13.51
CA TYR A 379 -8.72 -4.85 -14.69
C TYR A 379 -8.89 -6.25 -15.31
N LYS A 380 -7.79 -7.00 -15.45
CA LYS A 380 -7.83 -8.38 -15.96
C LYS A 380 -8.56 -9.35 -15.03
N LEU A 381 -8.48 -9.11 -13.72
CA LEU A 381 -9.13 -9.91 -12.70
C LEU A 381 -10.61 -9.55 -12.52
N LEU A 382 -11.14 -8.49 -13.15
CA LEU A 382 -12.56 -8.10 -13.05
C LEU A 382 -13.57 -9.25 -13.16
N PRO A 383 -13.43 -10.24 -14.07
CA PRO A 383 -14.36 -11.37 -14.13
C PRO A 383 -14.36 -12.25 -12.87
N GLU A 384 -13.23 -12.34 -12.17
CA GLU A 384 -13.08 -13.06 -10.90
C GLU A 384 -13.53 -12.19 -9.72
N LEU A 385 -13.32 -10.87 -9.79
CA LEU A 385 -13.67 -9.92 -8.73
C LEU A 385 -15.17 -9.58 -8.66
N LYS A 386 -15.95 -9.92 -9.69
CA LYS A 386 -17.41 -9.67 -9.75
C LYS A 386 -18.29 -10.84 -9.31
N GLN A 387 -17.70 -12.00 -9.05
CA GLN A 387 -18.42 -13.24 -8.69
C GLN A 387 -18.68 -13.30 -7.21
#